data_AF-A0A2E1PAR6-F1
#
_entry.id   AF-A0A2E1PAR6-F1
#
_cell.length_a   1.000
_cell.length_b   1.000
_cell.length_c   1.000
_cell.angle_alpha   90.00
_cell.angle_beta   90.00
_cell.angle_gamma   90.00
#
_symmetry.space_group_name_H-M   'P 1'
#
loop_
_entity.id
_entity.type
_entity.pdbx_description
1 polymer ?
#
loop_
_entity_poly.entity_id
_entity_poly.type
_entity_poly.pdbx_seq_one_letter_code
_entity_poly.pdbx_strand_id
1 'polypeptide(L)'
;MKILRNNLYIILEISPSDVKSNLITELNILSRDKNNLIIDFSKTELQIHKDFFKKIIKKQTLNKKSLVFVSDKYINYDDLNIVPTLTEAIDFVEIEEIERDIERL
;
A
#
# COMPACT_ATOMS: atom_id res chain seq x y z
N MET A 1 1.68 12.85 -7.12
CA MET A 1 1.72 11.86 -6.04
C MET A 1 2.20 12.58 -4.81
N LYS A 2 1.66 12.20 -3.66
CA LYS A 2 2.06 12.75 -2.38
C LYS A 2 2.44 11.60 -1.46
N ILE A 3 3.54 11.78 -0.73
CA ILE A 3 4.00 10.79 0.25
C ILE A 3 3.81 11.37 1.63
N LEU A 4 3.08 10.65 2.47
CA LEU A 4 2.93 10.92 3.89
C LEU A 4 3.61 9.80 4.66
N ARG A 5 4.33 10.15 5.72
CA ARG A 5 5.08 9.18 6.52
C ARG A 5 4.88 9.47 8.00
N ASN A 6 4.63 8.42 8.75
CA ASN A 6 4.77 8.42 10.20
C ASN A 6 5.66 7.24 10.62
N ASN A 7 5.64 6.89 11.90
CA ASN A 7 6.47 5.80 12.44
C ASN A 7 5.92 4.40 12.13
N LEU A 8 4.63 4.28 11.80
CA LEU A 8 3.96 3.00 11.61
C LEU A 8 3.81 2.62 10.13
N TYR A 9 3.55 3.61 9.28
CA TYR A 9 3.26 3.42 7.87
C TYR A 9 3.68 4.60 6.98
N ILE A 10 3.73 4.30 5.68
CA ILE A 10 3.85 5.26 4.59
C ILE A 10 2.55 5.23 3.79
N ILE A 11 2.02 6.39 3.42
CA ILE A 11 0.90 6.52 2.49
C ILE A 11 1.42 7.15 1.21
N LEU A 12 1.18 6.49 0.08
CA LEU A 12 1.37 7.02 -1.26
C LEU A 12 0.00 7.39 -1.84
N GLU A 13 -0.33 8.69 -1.82
CA GLU A 13 -1.54 9.21 -2.46
C GLU A 13 -1.30 9.44 -3.96
N ILE A 14 -2.16 8.84 -4.79
CA ILE A 14 -2.12 8.99 -6.24
C ILE A 14 -3.19 9.98 -6.67
N SER A 15 -2.77 11.05 -7.35
CA SER A 15 -3.61 12.09 -7.91
C SER A 15 -4.02 11.77 -9.36
N PRO A 16 -5.10 12.37 -9.88
CA PRO A 16 -5.49 12.21 -11.29
C PRO A 16 -4.41 12.58 -12.31
N SER A 17 -3.54 13.54 -11.97
CA SER A 17 -2.47 14.02 -12.85
C SER A 17 -1.23 13.12 -12.87
N ASP A 18 -1.21 12.05 -12.08
CA ASP A 18 -0.02 11.22 -11.93
C ASP A 18 0.18 10.24 -13.09
N VAL A 19 1.43 10.16 -13.53
CA VAL A 19 1.84 9.32 -14.65
C VAL A 19 2.33 7.97 -14.14
N LYS A 20 1.92 6.88 -14.79
CA LYS A 20 2.27 5.49 -14.44
C LYS A 20 3.78 5.25 -14.26
N SER A 21 4.62 5.86 -15.09
CA SER A 21 6.09 5.73 -14.99
C SER A 21 6.64 6.28 -13.67
N ASN A 22 6.06 7.36 -13.17
CA ASN A 22 6.48 7.99 -11.92
C ASN A 22 6.10 7.09 -10.76
N LEU A 23 4.90 6.52 -10.78
CA LEU A 23 4.46 5.56 -9.78
C LEU A 23 5.35 4.32 -9.72
N ILE A 24 5.76 3.76 -10.86
CA ILE A 24 6.69 2.63 -10.90
C ILE A 24 8.03 3.00 -10.26
N THR A 25 8.54 4.20 -10.55
CA THR A 25 9.78 4.69 -9.95
C THR A 25 9.65 4.80 -8.44
N GLU A 26 8.55 5.38 -7.96
CA GLU A 26 8.29 5.58 -6.54
C GLU A 26 8.12 4.26 -5.80
N LEU A 27 7.34 3.32 -6.34
CA LEU A 27 7.18 1.99 -5.74
C LEU A 27 8.51 1.23 -5.65
N ASN A 28 9.42 1.42 -6.60
CA ASN A 28 10.75 0.83 -6.52
C ASN A 28 11.58 1.42 -5.38
N ILE A 29 11.46 2.72 -5.12
CA ILE A 29 12.13 3.38 -3.98
C ILE A 29 11.52 2.88 -2.67
N LEU A 30 10.19 2.93 -2.54
CA LEU A 30 9.45 2.49 -1.35
C LEU A 30 9.61 1.00 -1.05
N SER A 31 9.82 0.15 -2.05
CA SER A 31 10.07 -1.29 -1.84
C SER A 31 11.35 -1.62 -1.04
N ARG A 32 12.21 -0.61 -0.80
CA ARG A 32 13.41 -0.73 0.04
C ARG A 32 13.15 -0.33 1.49
N ASP A 33 12.05 0.35 1.74
CA ASP A 33 11.63 0.75 3.08
C ASP A 33 11.08 -0.48 3.85
N LYS A 34 11.17 -0.44 5.18
CA LYS A 34 10.70 -1.50 6.09
C LYS A 34 9.47 -1.05 6.90
N ASN A 35 8.71 -0.10 6.37
CA ASN A 35 7.42 0.30 6.92
C ASN A 35 6.26 -0.37 6.19
N ASN A 36 5.13 -0.43 6.89
CA ASN A 36 3.84 -0.73 6.27
C ASN A 36 3.56 0.31 5.19
N LEU A 37 2.91 -0.10 4.11
CA LEU A 37 2.63 0.76 2.97
C LEU A 37 1.15 0.74 2.63
N ILE A 38 0.59 1.93 2.51
CA ILE A 38 -0.75 2.18 2.01
C ILE A 38 -0.61 2.88 0.65
N ILE A 39 -1.25 2.35 -0.38
CA ILE A 39 -1.28 2.96 -1.71
C ILE A 39 -2.71 3.40 -1.99
N ASP A 40 -2.92 4.71 -2.05
CA ASP A 40 -4.25 5.31 -2.17
C ASP A 40 -4.58 5.66 -3.63
N PHE A 41 -5.49 4.88 -4.21
CA PHE A 41 -6.05 5.05 -5.56
C PHE A 41 -7.41 5.78 -5.56
N SER A 42 -7.96 6.17 -4.40
CA SER A 42 -9.33 6.71 -4.29
C SER A 42 -9.58 7.96 -5.16
N LYS A 43 -8.51 8.71 -5.46
CA LYS A 43 -8.58 9.94 -6.26
C LYS A 43 -8.21 9.74 -7.72
N THR A 44 -7.98 8.51 -8.19
CA THR A 44 -7.49 8.26 -9.56
C THR A 44 -8.25 7.16 -10.28
N GLU A 45 -8.22 7.20 -11.61
CA GLU A 45 -8.74 6.14 -12.48
C GLU A 45 -7.62 5.30 -13.10
N LEU A 46 -6.40 5.47 -12.59
CA LEU A 46 -5.21 4.82 -13.12
C LEU A 46 -5.33 3.30 -12.99
N GLN A 47 -5.48 2.60 -14.12
CA GLN A 47 -5.50 1.16 -14.14
C GLN A 47 -4.08 0.59 -14.18
N ILE A 48 -3.76 -0.27 -13.19
CA ILE A 48 -2.44 -0.86 -13.03
C ILE A 48 -2.58 -2.36 -12.86
N HIS A 49 -2.00 -3.12 -13.78
CA HIS A 49 -1.97 -4.57 -13.70
C HIS A 49 -1.31 -5.07 -12.40
N LYS A 50 -1.88 -6.07 -11.73
CA LYS A 50 -1.36 -6.61 -10.46
C LYS A 50 0.13 -6.97 -10.48
N ASP A 51 0.62 -7.41 -11.64
CA ASP A 51 2.02 -7.81 -11.80
C ASP A 51 3.01 -6.70 -11.47
N PHE A 52 2.62 -5.43 -11.60
CA PHE A 52 3.43 -4.29 -11.18
C PHE A 52 3.70 -4.29 -9.67
N PHE A 53 2.80 -4.86 -8.87
CA PHE A 53 2.91 -4.90 -7.41
C PHE A 53 3.63 -6.14 -6.89
N LYS A 54 3.85 -7.19 -7.70
CA LYS A 54 4.49 -8.45 -7.27
C LYS A 54 5.79 -8.24 -6.49
N LYS A 55 6.64 -7.32 -6.95
CA LYS A 55 7.92 -7.02 -6.29
C LYS A 55 7.73 -6.40 -4.91
N ILE A 56 6.81 -5.43 -4.79
CA ILE A 56 6.59 -4.75 -3.52
C ILE A 56 5.83 -5.65 -2.53
N ILE A 57 4.88 -6.45 -3.00
CA ILE A 57 4.21 -7.49 -2.20
C ILE A 57 5.24 -8.43 -1.59
N LYS A 58 6.11 -9.03 -2.43
CA LYS A 58 7.16 -9.93 -1.95
C LYS A 58 8.08 -9.28 -0.91
N LYS A 59 8.40 -7.99 -1.08
CA LYS A 59 9.23 -7.24 -0.13
C LYS A 59 8.53 -7.00 1.20
N GLN A 60 7.25 -6.62 1.16
CA GLN A 60 6.43 -6.40 2.35
C GLN A 60 6.26 -7.70 3.15
N THR A 61 5.96 -8.82 2.48
CA THR A 61 5.90 -10.15 3.09
C THR A 61 7.23 -10.55 3.76
N LEU A 62 8.36 -10.39 3.06
CA LEU A 62 9.68 -10.71 3.62
C LEU A 62 10.04 -9.85 4.84
N ASN A 63 9.58 -8.60 4.86
CA ASN A 63 9.82 -7.67 5.96
C ASN A 63 8.81 -7.82 7.11
N LYS A 64 7.82 -8.72 6.99
CA LYS A 64 6.67 -8.84 7.90
C LYS A 64 5.94 -7.50 8.09
N LYS A 65 5.62 -6.86 6.96
CA LYS A 65 4.93 -5.58 6.90
C LYS A 65 3.75 -5.66 5.94
N SER A 66 2.73 -4.86 6.22
CA SER A 66 1.47 -4.84 5.48
C SER A 66 1.58 -3.98 4.22
N LEU A 67 0.90 -4.42 3.17
CA LEU A 67 0.62 -3.62 1.97
C LEU A 67 -0.90 -3.54 1.82
N VAL A 68 -1.44 -2.33 1.81
CA VAL A 68 -2.88 -2.09 1.68
C VAL A 68 -3.14 -1.12 0.54
N PHE A 69 -4.18 -1.40 -0.24
CA PHE A 69 -4.61 -0.57 -1.36
C PHE A 69 -5.95 0.09 -0.98
N VAL A 70 -6.06 1.39 -1.20
CA VAL A 70 -7.33 2.11 -1.02
C VAL A 70 -7.97 2.31 -2.39
N SER A 71 -9.16 1.77 -2.58
CA SER A 71 -9.97 1.96 -3.78
C SER A 71 -11.43 1.70 -3.47
N ASP A 72 -12.29 2.67 -3.77
CA ASP A 72 -13.75 2.53 -3.74
C ASP A 72 -14.31 1.80 -4.98
N LYS A 73 -13.50 1.68 -6.04
CA LYS A 73 -13.80 0.93 -7.25
C LYS A 73 -13.46 -0.54 -7.05
N TYR A 74 -14.28 -1.43 -7.62
CA TYR A 74 -14.01 -2.87 -7.64
C TYR A 74 -12.72 -3.16 -8.42
N ILE A 75 -11.64 -3.41 -7.70
CA ILE A 75 -10.38 -3.88 -8.24
C ILE A 75 -10.32 -5.38 -7.99
N ASN A 76 -10.46 -6.19 -9.04
CA ASN A 76 -10.43 -7.65 -8.92
C ASN A 76 -8.99 -8.15 -8.79
N TYR A 77 -8.44 -8.08 -7.57
CA TYR A 77 -7.19 -8.73 -7.21
C TYR A 77 -7.39 -9.54 -5.93
N ASP A 78 -7.83 -10.79 -6.09
CA ASP A 78 -8.18 -11.73 -5.00
C ASP A 78 -7.11 -11.89 -3.91
N ASP A 79 -5.84 -11.57 -4.21
CA ASP A 79 -4.69 -11.73 -3.31
C ASP A 79 -4.17 -10.41 -2.71
N LEU A 80 -4.87 -9.28 -2.91
CA LEU A 80 -4.45 -7.97 -2.39
C LEU A 80 -5.38 -7.50 -1.27
N ASN A 81 -4.81 -6.91 -0.24
CA ASN A 81 -5.57 -6.21 0.78
C ASN A 81 -6.09 -4.91 0.18
N ILE A 82 -7.35 -4.89 -0.26
CA ILE A 82 -8.01 -3.71 -0.83
C ILE A 82 -9.16 -3.32 0.09
N VAL A 83 -9.18 -2.05 0.48
CA VAL A 83 -10.23 -1.47 1.34
C VAL A 83 -10.79 -0.20 0.69
N PRO A 84 -12.05 0.17 0.96
CA PRO A 84 -12.67 1.30 0.28
C PRO A 84 -12.16 2.66 0.76
N THR A 85 -11.72 2.78 2.01
CA THR A 85 -11.33 4.08 2.59
C THR A 85 -9.92 4.09 3.16
N LEU A 86 -9.32 5.28 3.19
CA LEU A 86 -8.01 5.49 3.82
C LEU A 86 -8.06 5.18 5.33
N THR A 87 -9.18 5.44 5.99
CA THR A 87 -9.39 5.12 7.41
C THR A 87 -9.30 3.62 7.64
N GLU A 88 -10.02 2.80 6.88
CA GLU A 88 -9.94 1.34 7.02
C GLU A 88 -8.53 0.80 6.72
N ALA A 89 -7.79 1.42 5.80
CA ALA A 89 -6.41 1.01 5.51
C ALA A 89 -5.47 1.29 6.68
N ILE A 90 -5.69 2.41 7.38
CA ILE A 90 -4.95 2.76 8.59
C ILE A 90 -5.31 1.77 9.70
N ASP A 91 -6.61 1.55 9.94
CA ASP A 91 -7.10 0.62 10.96
C ASP A 91 -6.56 -0.81 10.72
N PHE A 92 -6.55 -1.27 9.47
CA PHE A 92 -5.97 -2.55 9.06
C PHE A 92 -4.50 -2.67 9.48
N VAL A 93 -3.68 -1.66 9.15
CA VAL A 93 -2.26 -1.66 9.49
C VAL A 93 -2.03 -1.62 11.00
N GLU A 94 -2.82 -0.84 11.72
CA GLU A 94 -2.73 -0.74 13.18
C GLU A 94 -3.04 -2.08 13.85
N ILE A 95 -4.13 -2.74 13.45
CA ILE A 95 -4.52 -4.06 13.98
C ILE A 95 -3.43 -5.09 13.67
N GLU A 96 -2.95 -5.15 12.42
CA GLU A 96 -1.91 -6.12 12.07
C GLU A 96 -0.57 -5.90 12.79
N GLU A 97 -0.20 -4.66 13.10
CA GLU A 97 1.00 -4.40 13.93
C GLU A 97 0.79 -4.85 15.38
N ILE A 98 -0.41 -4.65 15.95
CA ILE A 98 -0.76 -5.16 17.28
C ILE A 98 -0.67 -6.69 17.30
N GLU A 99 -1.23 -7.38 16.30
CA GLU A 99 -1.17 -8.84 16.19
C GLU A 99 0.28 -9.33 16.06
N ARG A 100 1.11 -8.67 15.23
CA ARG A 100 2.53 -8.98 15.09
C ARG A 100 3.31 -8.81 16.40
N ASP A 101 2.96 -7.81 17.20
CA ASP A 101 3.61 -7.58 18.49
C ASP A 101 3.19 -8.65 19.51
N ILE A 102 1.93 -9.10 19.48
CA ILE A 102 1.46 -10.23 20.31
C ILE A 102 2.17 -11.53 19.92
N GLU A 103 2.31 -11.84 18.63
CA GLU A 103 3.01 -13.05 18.15
C GLU A 103 4.51 -13.07 18.47
N ARG A 104 5.10 -11.92 18.81
CA ARG A 104 6.51 -11.79 19.21
C ARG A 104 6.75 -11.97 20.71
N LEU A 105 5.69 -11.96 21.52
CA LEU A 105 5.73 -12.22 22.97
C LEU A 105 5.81 -13.73 23.26
#